data_AF-A0A6J6S095-F1
#
_entry.id   AF-A0A6J6S095-F1
#
_cell.length_a   1.000
_cell.length_b   1.000
_cell.length_c   1.000
_cell.angle_alpha   90.00
_cell.angle_beta   90.00
_cell.angle_gamma   90.00
#
_symmetry.space_group_name_H-M   'P 1'
#
loop_
_entity.id
_entity.type
_entity.pdbx_description
1 polymer ?
#
loop_
_entity_poly.entity_id
_entity_poly.type
_entity_poly.pdbx_seq_one_letter_code
_entity_poly.pdbx_strand_id
1 'polypeptide(L)' 'MMNYRWGGYLLIALGLINLRYQTGHENVLQHSLIIIVPGALVLLATWIKPLNGFMAEKTTKYAALVIGLLLVAYAAING' A
#
# COMPACT_ATOMS: atom_id res chain seq x y z
N MET A 1 -13.24 3.29 7.39
CA MET A 1 -12.42 4.30 6.68
C MET A 1 -11.03 4.42 7.30
N MET A 2 -10.93 4.67 8.61
CA MET A 2 -9.64 4.87 9.29
C MET A 2 -8.60 3.76 9.02
N ASN A 3 -8.99 2.48 9.08
CA ASN A 3 -8.07 1.35 8.85
C ASN A 3 -7.43 1.35 7.45
N TYR A 4 -8.16 1.78 6.42
CA TYR A 4 -7.63 1.90 5.06
C TYR A 4 -6.62 3.04 4.93
N ARG A 5 -6.81 4.13 5.67
CA ARG A 5 -5.84 5.24 5.72
C ARG A 5 -4.54 4.77 6.34
N TRP A 6 -4.62 4.09 7.48
CA TRP A 6 -3.45 3.49 8.13
C TRP A 6 -2.73 2.48 7.23
N GLY A 7 -3.48 1.63 6.53
CA GLY A 7 -2.90 0.71 5.54
C GLY A 7 -2.21 1.43 4.38
N GLY A 8 -2.84 2.48 3.83
CA GLY A 8 -2.23 3.32 2.79
C GLY A 8 -0.95 4.00 3.27
N TYR A 9 -0.96 4.59 4.47
CA TYR A 9 0.24 5.20 5.07
C TYR A 9 1.37 4.18 5.27
N LEU A 10 1.05 2.98 5.75
CA LEU A 10 2.03 1.91 5.93
C LEU A 10 2.72 1.56 4.61
N LEU A 11 1.96 1.34 3.54
CA LEU A 11 2.52 0.96 2.25
C LEU A 11 3.38 2.09 1.64
N ILE A 12 2.91 3.34 1.72
CA ILE A 12 3.70 4.49 1.27
C ILE A 12 5.00 4.60 2.07
N ALA A 13 4.93 4.46 3.40
CA ALA A 13 6.10 4.52 4.26
C ALA A 13 7.11 3.43 3.91
N LEU A 14 6.68 2.17 3.75
CA LEU A 14 7.56 1.06 3.38
C LEU A 14 8.26 1.30 2.05
N GLY A 15 7.53 1.71 1.01
CA GLY A 15 8.18 1.97 -0.28
C GLY A 15 9.15 3.15 -0.25
N LEU A 16 8.87 4.20 0.53
CA LEU A 16 9.81 5.32 0.72
C LEU A 16 11.04 4.92 1.54
N ILE A 17 10.87 4.06 2.55
CA ILE A 17 11.98 3.48 3.32
C ILE A 17 12.87 2.68 2.38
N ASN A 18 12.31 1.77 1.58
CA ASN A 18 13.08 0.96 0.63
C ASN A 18 13.83 1.86 -0.38
N LEU A 19 13.14 2.86 -0.94
CA LEU A 19 13.75 3.81 -1.88
C LEU A 19 14.96 4.52 -1.28
N ARG A 20 14.87 4.94 -0.01
CA ARG A 20 15.92 5.66 0.69
C ARG A 20 17.07 4.75 1.12
N TYR A 21 16.78 3.57 1.67
CA TYR A 21 17.78 2.72 2.30
C TYR A 21 18.41 1.71 1.36
N GLN A 22 17.78 1.41 0.22
CA GLN A 22 18.31 0.51 -0.79
C GLN A 22 18.88 1.23 -2.02
N THR A 23 19.04 2.55 -1.99
CA THR A 23 19.60 3.28 -3.13
C THR A 23 20.93 2.66 -3.57
N GLY A 24 21.02 2.27 -4.85
CA GLY A 24 22.18 1.56 -5.41
C GLY A 24 21.98 0.07 -5.68
N HIS A 25 20.92 -0.54 -5.13
CA HIS A 25 20.48 -1.88 -5.54
C HIS A 25 19.68 -1.81 -6.86
N GLU A 26 19.75 -2.88 -7.66
CA GLU A 26 19.03 -2.97 -8.92
C GLU A 26 17.52 -2.88 -8.70
N ASN A 27 16.81 -2.19 -9.59
CA ASN A 27 15.35 -2.11 -9.64
C ASN A 27 14.64 -1.56 -8.37
N VAL A 28 15.36 -0.96 -7.42
CA VAL A 28 14.79 -0.41 -6.18
C VAL A 28 13.66 0.58 -6.42
N LEU A 29 13.79 1.42 -7.45
CA LEU A 29 12.72 2.34 -7.83
C LEU A 29 11.45 1.58 -8.21
N GLN A 30 11.58 0.52 -9.00
CA GLN A 30 10.45 -0.32 -9.42
C GLN A 30 9.83 -1.04 -8.20
N HIS A 31 10.65 -1.68 -7.36
CA HIS A 31 10.18 -2.36 -6.16
C HIS A 31 9.45 -1.40 -5.19
N SER A 32 10.00 -0.20 -5.01
CA SER A 32 9.40 0.84 -4.17
C SER A 32 8.06 1.31 -4.75
N LEU A 33 7.97 1.54 -6.06
CA LEU A 33 6.75 2.00 -6.71
C LEU A 33 5.62 0.95 -6.70
N ILE A 34 5.96 -0.35 -6.79
CA ILE A 34 5.00 -1.46 -6.64
C ILE A 34 4.25 -1.37 -5.30
N ILE A 35 4.84 -0.77 -4.27
CA ILE A 35 4.24 -0.63 -2.94
C ILE A 35 3.62 0.76 -2.75
N ILE A 36 4.31 1.83 -3.17
CA ILE A 36 3.85 3.21 -3.03
C ILE A 36 2.55 3.44 -3.79
N VAL A 37 2.47 2.96 -5.04
CA VAL A 37 1.31 3.23 -5.91
C VAL A 37 0.03 2.64 -5.34
N PRO A 38 -0.05 1.35 -4.96
CA PRO A 38 -1.23 0.81 -4.27
C PRO A 38 -1.55 1.52 -2.95
N GLY A 39 -0.53 1.88 -2.16
CA GLY A 39 -0.70 2.62 -0.91
C GLY A 39 -1.36 4.00 -1.13
N ALA A 40 -0.89 4.73 -2.13
CA ALA A 40 -1.45 6.02 -2.53
C ALA A 40 -2.88 5.87 -3.07
N LEU A 41 -3.16 4.88 -3.91
CA LEU A 41 -4.49 4.62 -4.43
C LEU A 41 -5.50 4.33 -3.31
N VAL A 42 -5.14 3.45 -2.37
CA VAL A 42 -5.99 3.14 -1.21
C VAL A 42 -6.23 4.39 -0.36
N LEU A 43 -5.18 5.17 -0.09
CA LEU A 43 -5.30 6.39 0.71
C LEU A 43 -6.23 7.42 0.03
N LEU A 44 -6.03 7.69 -1.26
CA LEU A 44 -6.86 8.61 -2.04
C LEU A 44 -8.31 8.14 -2.09
N ALA A 45 -8.56 6.84 -2.25
CA ALA A 45 -9.90 6.27 -2.26
C ALA A 45 -10.70 6.58 -0.97
N THR A 46 -10.03 6.71 0.18
CA THR A 46 -10.71 7.04 1.46
C THR A 46 -11.28 8.46 1.55
N TRP A 47 -11.03 9.30 0.54
CA TRP A 47 -11.56 10.67 0.45
C TRP A 47 -12.69 10.79 -0.58
N ILE A 48 -12.93 9.75 -1.38
CA ILE A 48 -13.95 9.71 -2.43
C ILE A 48 -15.24 9.14 -1.84
N LYS A 49 -16.21 10.01 -1.51
CA LYS A 49 -17.47 9.63 -0.84
C LYS A 49 -18.23 8.47 -1.52
N PRO A 50 -18.34 8.40 -2.86
CA PRO A 50 -18.99 7.26 -3.54
C PRO A 50 -18.36 5.89 -3.25
N LEU A 51 -17.05 5.83 -2.98
CA LEU A 51 -16.36 4.57 -2.71
C LEU A 51 -16.63 4.04 -1.29
N ASN A 52 -17.29 4.82 -0.43
CA ASN A 52 -17.49 4.46 0.96
C ASN A 52 -18.29 3.16 1.14
N GLY A 53 -19.32 2.95 0.33
CA GLY A 53 -20.12 1.72 0.37
C GLY A 53 -19.28 0.49 -0.01
N PHE A 54 -18.56 0.60 -1.12
CA PHE A 54 -17.66 -0.47 -1.61
C PHE A 54 -16.57 -0.81 -0.60
N MET A 55 -15.92 0.19 0.00
CA MET A 55 -14.87 -0.01 1.01
C MET A 55 -15.42 -0.53 2.35
N ALA A 56 -16.70 -0.35 2.64
CA ALA A 56 -17.32 -0.85 3.86
C ALA A 56 -17.66 -2.36 3.78
N GLU A 57 -17.78 -2.91 2.57
CA GLU A 57 -18.08 -4.31 2.33
C GLU A 57 -17.05 -5.25 2.98
N LYS A 58 -17.52 -6.37 3.51
CA LYS A 58 -16.65 -7.40 4.12
C LYS A 58 -15.63 -7.93 3.12
N THR A 59 -16.07 -8.24 1.90
CA THR A 59 -15.23 -8.76 0.82
C THR A 59 -14.07 -7.80 0.55
N THR A 60 -14.36 -6.51 0.37
CA THR A 60 -13.34 -5.48 0.13
C THR A 60 -12.36 -5.35 1.29
N LYS A 61 -12.83 -5.44 2.54
CA LYS A 61 -11.94 -5.41 3.72
C LYS A 61 -10.98 -6.60 3.75
N TYR A 62 -11.48 -7.81 3.51
CA TYR A 62 -10.64 -9.01 3.47
C TYR A 62 -9.67 -8.98 2.30
N ALA A 63 -10.14 -8.60 1.10
CA ALA A 63 -9.29 -8.46 -0.08
C ALA A 63 -8.17 -7.43 0.16
N ALA A 64 -8.50 -6.25 0.69
CA ALA A 64 -7.52 -5.23 1.00
C ALA A 64 -6.52 -5.67 2.08
N LEU A 65 -6.97 -6.45 3.08
CA LEU A 65 -6.09 -6.99 4.11
C LEU A 65 -5.10 -8.02 3.52
N VAL A 66 -5.59 -8.96 2.71
CA VAL A 66 -4.75 -9.97 2.06
C VAL A 66 -3.75 -9.33 1.11
N ILE A 67 -4.20 -8.43 0.23
CA ILE A 67 -3.34 -7.69 -0.70
C ILE A 67 -2.33 -6.84 0.08
N GLY A 68 -2.77 -6.15 1.12
CA GLY A 68 -1.89 -5.36 1.98
C GLY A 68 -0.78 -6.19 2.61
N LEU A 69 -1.11 -7.35 3.17
CA LEU A 69 -0.12 -8.27 3.74
C LEU A 69 0.86 -8.80 2.70
N LEU A 70 0.38 -9.14 1.49
CA LEU A 70 1.24 -9.58 0.39
C LEU A 70 2.22 -8.48 -0.04
N LEU A 71 1.76 -7.22 -0.12
CA LEU A 71 2.62 -6.08 -0.46
C LEU A 71 3.65 -5.80 0.63
N VAL A 72 3.28 -5.93 1.91
CA VAL A 72 4.22 -5.81 3.03
C VAL A 72 5.27 -6.92 2.97
N ALA A 73 4.86 -8.17 2.73
CA ALA A 73 5.79 -9.28 2.57
C ALA A 73 6.72 -9.07 1.36
N TYR A 74 6.18 -8.60 0.24
CA TYR A 74 6.96 -8.24 -0.95
C TYR A 74 8.01 -7.17 -0.64
N ALA A 75 7.61 -6.12 0.09
CA ALA A 75 8.48 -5.03 0.52
C ALA A 75 9.60 -5.50 1.44
N ALA A 76 9.36 -6.52 2.27
CA ALA A 76 10.38 -7.09 3.16
C ALA A 76 11.37 -8.01 2.44
N ILE A 77 10.97 -8.60 1.30
CA ILE A 77 11.80 -9.56 0.53
C ILE A 77 12.59 -8.85 -0.58
N ASN A 78 11.98 -7.87 -1.25
CA ASN A 78 12.53 -7.18 -2.43
C ASN A 78 12.88 -5.73 -2.15
N GLY A 79 13.07 -5.41 -0.88
CA GLY A 79 13.19 -4.07 -0.35
C GLY A 79 14.18 -4.02 0.76
#